data_AF-A0A371J1A0-F1
#
_entry.id   AF-A0A371J1A0-F1
#
_cell.length_a   1.000
_cell.length_b   1.000
_cell.length_c   1.000
_cell.angle_alpha   90.00
_cell.angle_beta   90.00
_cell.angle_gamma   90.00
#
_symmetry.space_group_name_H-M   'P 1'
#
loop_
_entity.id
_entity.type
_entity.pdbx_description
1 polymer ?
#
loop_
_entity_poly.entity_id
_entity_poly.type
_entity_poly.pdbx_seq_one_letter_code
_entity_poly.pdbx_strand_id
1 'polypeptide(L)' 'MANTELEKLKKEIETLRDEINTYIEYPEIFKEELVESSSRIDILINKYIDLSK' A
#
# COMPACT_ATOMS: atom_id res chain seq x y z
N MET A 1 -18.74 -8.84 8.11
CA MET A 1 -17.36 -8.78 8.68
C MET A 1 -16.32 -8.54 7.59
N ALA A 2 -16.39 -9.20 6.42
CA ALA A 2 -15.48 -8.97 5.28
C ALA A 2 -15.39 -7.50 4.79
N ASN A 3 -16.50 -6.75 4.79
CA ASN A 3 -16.49 -5.33 4.40
C ASN A 3 -15.55 -4.45 5.25
N THR A 4 -15.40 -4.75 6.54
CA THR A 4 -14.55 -3.94 7.43
C THR A 4 -13.07 -4.19 7.18
N GLU A 5 -12.70 -5.41 6.78
CA GLU A 5 -11.32 -5.71 6.37
C GLU A 5 -11.00 -5.11 4.99
N LEU A 6 -11.94 -5.19 4.03
CA LEU A 6 -11.80 -4.54 2.73
C LEU A 6 -11.64 -3.02 2.86
N GLU A 7 -12.42 -2.36 3.73
CA GLU A 7 -12.26 -0.93 3.99
C GLU A 7 -10.92 -0.59 4.65
N LYS A 8 -10.42 -1.43 5.56
CA LYS A 8 -9.10 -1.24 6.17
C LYS A 8 -7.98 -1.38 5.15
N LEU A 9 -8.02 -2.44 4.34
CA LEU A 9 -7.08 -2.68 3.24
C LEU A 9 -7.06 -1.50 2.28
N LYS A 10 -8.23 -0.97 1.92
CA LYS A 10 -8.33 0.19 1.03
C LYS A 10 -7.66 1.42 1.63
N LYS A 11 -7.90 1.71 2.91
CA LYS A 11 -7.22 2.80 3.64
C LYS A 11 -5.71 2.61 3.71
N GLU A 12 -5.23 1.41 4.00
CA GLU A 12 -3.79 1.10 4.01
C GLU A 12 -3.16 1.34 2.64
N ILE A 13 -3.81 0.91 1.56
CA ILE A 13 -3.32 1.14 0.19
C ILE A 13 -3.27 2.64 -0.13
N GLU A 14 -4.28 3.42 0.28
CA GLU A 14 -4.26 4.88 0.11
C GLU A 14 -3.14 5.55 0.91
N THR A 15 -2.93 5.16 2.17
CA THR A 15 -1.83 5.68 3.00
C THR A 15 -0.46 5.36 2.39
N LEU A 16 -0.23 4.12 1.97
CA LEU A 16 1.02 3.73 1.32
C LEU A 16 1.24 4.46 -0.01
N ARG A 17 0.17 4.82 -0.73
CA ARG A 17 0.28 5.64 -1.94
C ARG A 17 0.75 7.07 -1.63
N ASP A 18 0.24 7.67 -0.57
CA ASP A 18 0.69 8.99 -0.11
C ASP A 18 2.14 8.95 0.38
N GLU A 19 2.52 7.90 1.10
CA GLU A 19 3.91 7.67 1.52
C GLU A 19 4.84 7.51 0.33
N ILE A 20 4.47 6.67 -0.65
CA ILE A 20 5.22 6.53 -1.90
C ILE A 20 5.36 7.87 -2.60
N ASN A 21 4.27 8.65 -2.73
CA ASN A 21 4.31 9.99 -3.31
C ASN A 21 5.29 10.93 -2.61
N THR A 22 5.38 10.84 -1.28
CA THR A 22 6.38 11.60 -0.52
C THR A 22 7.80 11.07 -0.76
N TYR A 23 7.97 9.76 -0.84
CA TYR A 23 9.27 9.14 -1.05
C TYR A 23 9.82 9.39 -2.45
N ILE A 24 8.98 9.50 -3.49
CA ILE A 24 9.42 9.92 -4.84
C ILE A 24 9.84 11.39 -4.89
N GLU A 25 9.43 12.23 -3.94
CA GLU A 25 9.99 13.58 -3.80
C GLU A 25 11.42 13.56 -3.22
N TYR A 26 11.77 12.53 -2.45
CA TYR A 26 13.07 12.36 -1.81
C TYR A 26 13.69 10.98 -2.09
N PRO A 27 13.91 10.60 -3.36
CA PRO A 27 14.28 9.26 -3.75
C PRO A 27 15.70 8.86 -3.29
N GLU A 28 16.56 9.82 -2.97
CA GLU A 28 17.92 9.57 -2.48
C GLU A 28 17.93 9.00 -1.06
N ILE A 29 16.94 9.36 -0.24
CA ILE A 29 16.86 8.94 1.17
C ILE A 29 15.89 7.78 1.32
N PHE A 30 14.80 7.79 0.56
CA PHE A 30 13.70 6.84 0.71
C PHE A 30 13.68 5.77 -0.40
N LYS A 31 14.80 5.50 -1.07
CA LYS A 31 14.87 4.49 -2.13
C LYS A 31 14.44 3.11 -1.65
N GLU A 32 14.90 2.70 -0.48
CA GLU A 32 14.57 1.40 0.12
C GLU A 32 13.10 1.39 0.55
N GLU A 33 12.63 2.44 1.24
CA GLU A 33 11.23 2.58 1.65
C GLU A 33 10.27 2.62 0.44
N LEU A 34 10.66 3.24 -0.68
CA LEU A 34 9.90 3.20 -1.94
C LEU A 34 9.69 1.77 -2.43
N VAL A 35 10.76 0.98 -2.44
CA VAL A 35 10.73 -0.42 -2.89
C VAL A 35 9.94 -1.29 -1.91
N GLU A 36 10.10 -1.03 -0.61
CA GLU A 36 9.39 -1.75 0.44
C GLU A 36 7.89 -1.43 0.41
N SER A 37 7.51 -0.15 0.38
CA SER A 37 6.12 0.31 0.26
C SER A 37 5.48 -0.15 -1.05
N SER A 38 6.20 -0.14 -2.16
CA SER A 38 5.70 -0.71 -3.43
C SER A 38 5.39 -2.21 -3.28
N SER A 39 6.32 -2.99 -2.72
CA SER A 39 6.09 -4.42 -2.46
C SER A 39 4.91 -4.65 -1.52
N ARG A 40 4.73 -3.76 -0.54
CA ARG A 40 3.65 -3.81 0.44
C ARG A 40 2.29 -3.55 -0.22
N ILE A 41 2.21 -2.58 -1.13
CA ILE A 41 1.01 -2.34 -1.94
C ILE A 41 0.64 -3.57 -2.75
N ASP A 42 1.60 -4.21 -3.42
CA ASP A 42 1.33 -5.44 -4.19
C ASP A 42 0.73 -6.55 -3.31
N ILE A 43 1.26 -6.75 -2.09
CA ILE A 43 0.70 -7.73 -1.14
C ILE A 43 -0.71 -7.34 -0.72
N LEU A 44 -0.94 -6.07 -0.39
CA LEU A 44 -2.26 -5.59 0.03
C LEU A 44 -3.29 -5.67 -1.10
N ILE A 45 -2.91 -5.38 -2.34
CA ILE A 45 -3.78 -5.55 -3.51
C ILE A 45 -4.15 -7.02 -3.70
N ASN A 46 -3.17 -7.93 -3.63
CA ASN A 46 -3.46 -9.36 -3.73
C ASN A 46 -4.41 -9.83 -2.63
N LYS A 47 -4.20 -9.35 -1.40
CA LYS A 47 -5.07 -9.66 -0.25
C LYS A 47 -6.47 -9.06 -0.41
N TYR A 48 -6.57 -7.86 -0.96
CA TYR A 48 -7.84 -7.21 -1.30
C TYR A 48 -8.60 -8.00 -2.36
N ILE A 49 -7.92 -8.46 -3.42
CA ILE A 49 -8.52 -9.29 -4.48
C ILE A 49 -9.02 -10.61 -3.91
N ASP A 50 -8.25 -11.26 -3.05
CA ASP A 50 -8.62 -12.53 -2.41
C ASP A 50 -9.85 -12.37 -1.50
N LEU A 51 -9.90 -11.31 -0.69
CA LEU A 51 -11.03 -10.98 0.18
C LEU A 51 -12.27 -10.48 -0.57
N SER A 52 -12.09 -9.98 -1.79
CA SER A 52 -13.18 -9.54 -2.67
C SER A 52 -13.79 -10.67 -3.51
N LYS A 53 -13.27 -11.90 -3.38
CA LYS A 53 -13.66 -13.08 -4.15
C LYS A 53 -14.68 -13.94 -3.39
#